data_AF-A0A432G9F3-F1
#
_entry.id   AF-A0A432G9F3-F1
#
_cell.length_a   1.000
_cell.length_b   1.000
_cell.length_c   1.000
_cell.angle_alpha   90.00
_cell.angle_beta   90.00
_cell.angle_gamma   90.00
#
_symmetry.space_group_name_H-M   'P 1'
#
loop_
_entity.id
_entity.type
_entity.pdbx_description
1 polymer ?
#
loop_
_entity_poly.entity_id
_entity_poly.type
_entity_poly.pdbx_seq_one_letter_code
_entity_poly.pdbx_strand_id
1 'polypeptide(L)'
;MKILFAASEAYPLVKTGGLGDVIYSLPRALQKEGAEVRVILPAYRLVLEQMSQLHIAGWLQVQGAGRMHDVRILETSDRHLGVPLLLVDAPALFDRPGNPYLHPDGYNWHDNAERFTVFSRAVARLSGNADLLEWKPDVVHCHDWQTGLVPALVSLEAEPPASIYTIHNLSYAGVFSHEEFERLDLPREWWSTHLMEFFGNFSMLKAG
;
A
#
# COMPACT_ATOMS: atom_id res chain seq x y z
N MET A 1 -18.59 -10.56 -3.35
CA MET A 1 -17.62 -10.08 -2.34
C MET A 1 -16.59 -9.22 -3.04
N LYS A 2 -16.35 -8.03 -2.51
CA LYS A 2 -15.40 -7.04 -3.02
C LYS A 2 -14.10 -7.12 -2.22
N ILE A 3 -12.98 -7.33 -2.90
CA ILE A 3 -11.67 -7.52 -2.25
C ILE A 3 -10.67 -6.52 -2.83
N LEU A 4 -10.06 -5.71 -1.96
CA LEU A 4 -8.97 -4.81 -2.32
C LEU A 4 -7.63 -5.43 -1.92
N PHE A 5 -6.82 -5.80 -2.90
CA PHE A 5 -5.46 -6.28 -2.68
C PHE A 5 -4.51 -5.10 -2.60
N ALA A 6 -3.95 -4.84 -1.41
CA ALA A 6 -2.93 -3.83 -1.21
C ALA A 6 -1.55 -4.46 -1.20
N ALA A 7 -0.67 -3.98 -2.08
CA ALA A 7 0.66 -4.52 -2.26
C ALA A 7 1.67 -3.46 -2.72
N SER A 8 2.96 -3.78 -2.55
CA SER A 8 4.06 -2.98 -3.10
C SER A 8 4.51 -3.46 -4.48
N GLU A 9 4.10 -4.65 -4.92
CA GLU A 9 4.50 -5.26 -6.20
C GLU A 9 3.35 -5.99 -6.88
N ALA A 10 3.39 -6.05 -8.20
CA ALA A 10 2.54 -6.92 -9.01
C ALA A 10 3.22 -7.22 -10.35
N TYR A 11 3.39 -8.50 -10.69
CA TYR A 11 3.81 -8.90 -12.02
C TYR A 11 2.70 -8.61 -13.05
N PRO A 12 3.00 -8.18 -14.29
CA PRO A 12 4.33 -7.86 -14.83
C PRO A 12 4.79 -6.42 -14.60
N LEU A 13 4.01 -5.61 -13.86
CA LEU A 13 4.19 -4.16 -13.75
C LEU A 13 5.44 -3.77 -12.97
N VAL A 14 5.61 -4.34 -11.78
CA VAL A 14 6.75 -4.07 -10.91
C VAL A 14 6.95 -5.26 -9.98
N LYS A 15 8.19 -5.79 -9.95
CA LYS A 15 8.51 -7.01 -9.24
C LYS A 15 9.97 -7.02 -8.81
N THR A 16 10.21 -7.39 -7.56
CA THR A 16 11.52 -7.68 -6.99
C THR A 16 11.60 -9.10 -6.41
N GLY A 17 10.45 -9.72 -6.11
CA GLY A 17 10.39 -11.07 -5.55
C GLY A 17 9.10 -11.83 -5.85
N GLY A 18 8.82 -12.88 -5.07
CA GLY A 18 7.65 -13.76 -5.25
C GLY A 18 6.31 -13.10 -4.92
N LEU A 19 6.30 -12.04 -4.11
CA LEU A 19 5.07 -11.29 -3.79
C LEU A 19 4.36 -10.85 -5.07
N GLY A 20 5.09 -10.28 -6.03
CA GLY A 20 4.50 -9.81 -7.29
C GLY A 20 3.81 -10.92 -8.11
N ASP A 21 4.28 -12.16 -8.03
CA ASP A 21 3.64 -13.31 -8.71
C ASP A 21 2.31 -13.70 -8.04
N VAL A 22 2.24 -13.58 -6.71
CA VAL A 22 1.01 -13.83 -5.96
C VAL A 22 -0.04 -12.77 -6.28
N ILE A 23 0.35 -11.48 -6.32
CA ILE A 23 -0.55 -10.38 -6.68
C ILE A 23 -1.02 -10.47 -8.13
N TYR A 24 -0.28 -11.14 -9.01
CA TYR A 24 -0.76 -11.45 -10.34
C TYR A 24 -1.76 -12.62 -10.37
N SER A 25 -1.44 -13.72 -9.69
CA SER A 25 -2.16 -15.00 -9.83
C SER A 25 -3.40 -15.12 -8.95
N LEU A 26 -3.31 -14.73 -7.67
CA LEU A 26 -4.38 -14.92 -6.70
C LEU A 26 -5.60 -14.01 -6.97
N PRO A 27 -5.45 -12.70 -7.23
CA PRO A 27 -6.58 -11.84 -7.61
C PRO A 27 -7.39 -12.37 -8.79
N ARG A 28 -6.70 -12.86 -9.83
CA ARG A 28 -7.33 -13.46 -11.02
C ARG A 28 -8.07 -14.75 -10.69
N ALA A 29 -7.49 -15.60 -9.85
CA ALA A 29 -8.14 -16.84 -9.42
C ALA A 29 -9.44 -16.53 -8.67
N LEU A 30 -9.41 -15.59 -7.72
CA LEU A 30 -10.61 -15.18 -6.97
C LEU A 30 -11.66 -14.53 -7.86
N GLN A 31 -11.26 -13.76 -8.87
CA GLN A 31 -12.20 -13.20 -9.85
C GLN A 31 -12.93 -14.30 -10.63
N LYS A 32 -12.26 -15.40 -10.98
CA LYS A 32 -12.90 -16.56 -11.64
C LYS A 32 -13.91 -17.26 -10.75
N GLU A 33 -13.71 -17.21 -9.44
CA GLU A 33 -14.65 -17.70 -8.43
C GLU A 33 -15.79 -16.69 -8.12
N GLY A 34 -15.86 -15.57 -8.85
CA GLY A 34 -16.94 -14.59 -8.75
C GLY A 34 -16.70 -13.43 -7.77
N ALA A 35 -15.48 -13.28 -7.23
CA ALA A 35 -15.13 -12.09 -6.45
C ALA A 35 -14.92 -10.86 -7.33
N GLU A 36 -15.30 -9.69 -6.82
CA GLU A 36 -14.95 -8.40 -7.43
C GLU A 36 -13.61 -7.94 -6.85
N VAL A 37 -12.53 -8.14 -7.58
CA VAL A 37 -11.18 -7.87 -7.09
C VAL A 37 -10.61 -6.61 -7.72
N ARG A 38 -10.03 -5.74 -6.89
CA ARG A 38 -9.16 -4.64 -7.32
C ARG A 38 -7.78 -4.81 -6.68
N VAL A 39 -6.73 -4.41 -7.39
CA VAL A 39 -5.37 -4.32 -6.84
C VAL A 39 -5.02 -2.85 -6.67
N ILE A 40 -4.41 -2.47 -5.56
CA ILE A 40 -3.87 -1.13 -5.32
C ILE A 40 -2.36 -1.19 -5.10
N LEU A 41 -1.63 -0.36 -5.85
CA LEU A 41 -0.17 -0.25 -5.78
C LEU A 41 0.24 1.22 -5.64
N PRO A 42 1.45 1.52 -5.17
CA PRO A 42 2.05 2.83 -5.38
C PRO A 42 2.27 3.08 -6.87
N ALA A 43 2.07 4.32 -7.32
CA ALA A 43 2.30 4.72 -8.71
C ALA A 43 3.80 4.93 -8.97
N TYR A 44 4.58 3.86 -8.94
CA TYR A 44 6.01 3.95 -9.29
C TYR A 44 6.18 4.39 -10.74
N ARG A 45 7.28 5.10 -11.03
CA ARG A 45 7.63 5.50 -12.41
C ARG A 45 7.52 4.36 -13.41
N LEU A 46 8.09 3.20 -13.08
CA LEU A 46 8.07 2.00 -13.94
C LEU A 46 6.63 1.51 -14.22
N VAL A 47 5.72 1.62 -13.25
CA VAL A 47 4.32 1.23 -13.43
C VAL A 47 3.62 2.25 -14.34
N LEU A 48 3.81 3.55 -14.08
CA LEU A 48 3.20 4.62 -14.85
C LEU A 48 3.61 4.60 -16.34
N GLU A 49 4.88 4.32 -16.64
CA GLU A 49 5.40 4.21 -18.00
C GLU A 49 4.74 3.09 -18.83
N GLN A 50 4.18 2.08 -18.16
CA GLN A 50 3.47 0.97 -18.81
C GLN A 50 1.99 1.25 -19.04
N MET A 51 1.44 2.35 -18.48
CA MET A 51 0.01 2.63 -18.55
C MET A 51 -0.32 3.46 -19.79
N SER A 52 -1.19 2.92 -20.65
CA SER A 52 -1.66 3.63 -21.84
C SER A 52 -2.84 4.57 -21.56
N GLN A 53 -3.65 4.25 -20.54
CA GLN A 53 -4.80 5.04 -20.12
C GLN A 53 -4.89 5.06 -18.59
N LEU A 54 -5.02 6.26 -18.04
CA LEU A 54 -5.17 6.52 -16.62
C LEU A 54 -6.37 7.45 -16.43
N HIS A 55 -7.33 7.01 -15.63
CA HIS A 55 -8.42 7.85 -15.17
C HIS A 55 -8.10 8.39 -13.78
N ILE A 56 -8.38 9.67 -13.54
CA ILE A 56 -8.21 10.27 -12.21
C ILE A 56 -9.53 10.08 -11.46
N ALA A 57 -9.56 9.18 -10.48
CA ALA A 57 -10.72 9.01 -9.60
C ALA A 57 -10.85 10.14 -8.59
N GLY A 58 -9.73 10.72 -8.15
CA GLY A 58 -9.77 11.87 -7.28
C GLY A 58 -8.45 12.19 -6.60
N TRP A 59 -8.56 12.99 -5.54
CA TRP A 59 -7.43 13.54 -4.80
C TRP A 59 -7.62 13.37 -3.30
N LEU A 60 -6.50 13.16 -2.60
CA LEU A 60 -6.41 13.00 -1.16
C LEU A 60 -5.29 13.89 -0.62
N GLN A 61 -5.53 14.52 0.53
CA GLN A 61 -4.50 15.18 1.33
C GLN A 61 -3.99 14.19 2.39
N VAL A 62 -2.81 13.61 2.20
CA VAL A 62 -2.31 12.55 3.09
C VAL A 62 -1.11 13.05 3.90
N GLN A 63 -1.20 12.97 5.23
CA GLN A 63 -0.08 13.29 6.11
C GLN A 63 1.08 12.30 5.88
N GLY A 64 2.28 12.82 5.69
CA GLY A 64 3.54 12.09 5.65
C GLY A 64 4.40 12.40 6.88
N ALA A 65 5.71 12.51 6.69
CA ALA A 65 6.66 12.80 7.77
C ALA A 65 6.82 14.32 7.98
N GLY A 66 5.93 14.92 8.78
CA GLY A 66 5.93 16.36 9.06
C GLY A 66 5.44 17.26 7.91
N ARG A 67 4.86 16.69 6.84
CA ARG A 67 4.26 17.43 5.72
C ARG A 67 3.04 16.70 5.14
N MET A 68 2.13 17.45 4.54
CA MET A 68 1.02 16.91 3.74
C MET A 68 1.49 16.61 2.32
N HIS A 69 0.98 15.53 1.74
CA HIS A 69 1.17 15.15 0.34
C HIS A 69 -0.16 15.25 -0.42
N ASP A 70 -0.12 15.92 -1.58
CA ASP A 70 -1.15 15.83 -2.60
C ASP A 70 -1.06 14.45 -3.27
N VAL A 71 -2.02 13.57 -2.96
CA VAL A 71 -2.08 12.22 -3.50
C VAL A 71 -3.21 12.11 -4.50
N ARG A 72 -2.89 11.72 -5.72
CA ARG A 72 -3.86 11.44 -6.77
C ARG A 72 -4.18 9.94 -6.79
N ILE A 73 -5.46 9.60 -6.90
CA ILE A 73 -5.88 8.21 -7.10
C ILE A 73 -6.17 7.99 -8.57
N LEU A 74 -5.42 7.07 -9.16
CA LEU A 74 -5.56 6.71 -10.57
C LEU A 74 -6.22 5.36 -10.70
N GLU A 75 -7.11 5.23 -11.68
CA GLU A 75 -7.72 3.97 -12.07
C GLU A 75 -7.31 3.59 -13.48
N THR A 76 -7.07 2.29 -13.66
CA THR A 76 -6.88 1.71 -14.99
C THR A 76 -7.32 0.26 -15.01
N SER A 77 -7.87 -0.16 -16.14
CA SER A 77 -8.08 -1.57 -16.43
C SER A 77 -6.89 -2.05 -17.25
N ASP A 78 -5.78 -2.33 -16.57
CA ASP A 78 -4.59 -2.81 -17.24
C ASP A 78 -4.82 -4.23 -17.79
N ARG A 79 -4.58 -4.41 -19.10
CA ARG A 79 -4.76 -5.71 -19.76
C ARG A 79 -3.71 -6.72 -19.28
N HIS A 80 -2.57 -6.27 -18.78
CA HIS A 80 -1.50 -7.15 -18.34
C HIS A 80 -1.76 -7.74 -16.95
N LEU A 81 -2.33 -6.99 -16.01
CA LEU A 81 -2.69 -7.48 -14.68
C LEU A 81 -4.04 -8.21 -14.68
N GLY A 82 -4.95 -7.90 -15.62
CA GLY A 82 -6.18 -8.65 -15.85
C GLY A 82 -7.26 -8.48 -14.77
N VAL A 83 -7.02 -7.58 -13.82
CA VAL A 83 -7.98 -7.08 -12.83
C VAL A 83 -7.87 -5.55 -12.77
N PRO A 84 -8.91 -4.81 -12.36
CA PRO A 84 -8.82 -3.36 -12.17
C PRO A 84 -7.69 -2.99 -11.20
N LEU A 85 -6.94 -1.96 -11.59
CA LEU A 85 -5.78 -1.45 -10.87
C LEU A 85 -6.02 -0.02 -10.40
N LEU A 86 -5.80 0.20 -9.11
CA LEU A 86 -5.73 1.51 -8.49
C LEU A 86 -4.25 1.85 -8.26
N LEU A 87 -3.88 3.10 -8.52
CA LEU A 87 -2.54 3.60 -8.20
C LEU A 87 -2.63 4.78 -7.26
N VAL A 88 -1.86 4.70 -6.17
CA VAL A 88 -1.63 5.81 -5.24
C VAL A 88 -0.48 6.65 -5.79
N ASP A 89 -0.83 7.73 -6.46
CA ASP A 89 0.11 8.62 -7.11
C ASP A 89 0.49 9.78 -6.20
N ALA A 90 1.66 9.65 -5.60
CA ALA A 90 2.36 10.69 -4.87
C ALA A 90 3.73 10.87 -5.53
N PRO A 91 3.85 11.70 -6.58
CA PRO A 91 5.07 11.79 -7.39
C PRO A 91 6.32 12.08 -6.57
N ALA A 92 6.18 12.93 -5.55
CA ALA A 92 7.24 13.26 -4.62
C ALA A 92 7.86 12.02 -3.95
N LEU A 93 7.12 10.91 -3.81
CA LEU A 93 7.51 9.67 -3.11
C LEU A 93 7.77 8.48 -4.04
N PHE A 94 7.07 8.39 -5.19
CA PHE A 94 7.07 7.19 -6.04
C PHE A 94 7.55 7.40 -7.47
N ASP A 95 7.50 8.62 -8.00
CA ASP A 95 7.99 8.93 -9.36
C ASP A 95 9.49 9.19 -9.34
N ARG A 96 10.26 8.12 -9.13
CA ARG A 96 11.73 8.17 -8.99
C ARG A 96 12.36 6.93 -9.67
N PRO A 97 13.61 7.02 -10.18
CA PRO A 97 14.32 5.87 -10.72
C PRO A 97 14.74 4.92 -9.57
N GLY A 98 14.85 3.62 -9.86
CA GLY A 98 15.16 2.60 -8.85
C GLY A 98 14.08 1.53 -8.80
N ASN A 99 14.04 0.77 -7.70
CA ASN A 99 12.99 -0.21 -7.46
C ASN A 99 12.10 0.23 -6.28
N PRO A 100 11.03 -0.51 -5.96
CA PRO A 100 10.13 -0.19 -4.85
C PRO A 100 10.81 0.14 -3.51
N TYR A 101 11.97 -0.43 -3.21
CA TYR A 101 12.63 -0.35 -1.90
C TYR A 101 14.02 0.30 -1.93
N LEU A 102 14.69 0.21 -3.08
CA LEU A 102 16.08 0.59 -3.27
C LEU A 102 16.23 1.70 -4.32
N HIS A 103 17.13 2.62 -4.03
CA HIS A 103 17.66 3.60 -4.97
C HIS A 103 18.51 2.88 -6.06
N PRO A 104 18.78 3.50 -7.23
CA PRO A 104 19.60 2.88 -8.28
C PRO A 104 21.01 2.44 -7.86
N ASP A 105 21.54 2.97 -6.76
CA ASP A 105 22.83 2.55 -6.18
C ASP A 105 22.72 1.32 -5.26
N GLY A 106 21.51 0.79 -5.05
CA GLY A 106 21.25 -0.42 -4.26
C GLY A 106 20.99 -0.18 -2.76
N TYR A 107 21.03 1.06 -2.28
CA TYR A 107 20.68 1.37 -0.88
C TYR A 107 19.18 1.58 -0.71
N ASN A 108 18.67 1.30 0.49
CA ASN A 108 17.28 1.59 0.83
C ASN A 108 16.96 3.07 0.63
N TRP A 109 15.74 3.36 0.17
CA TRP A 109 15.21 4.71 0.25
C TRP A 109 15.14 5.15 1.72
N HIS A 110 15.78 6.28 2.03
CA HIS A 110 15.81 6.86 3.39
C HIS A 110 14.42 7.24 3.91
N ASP A 111 13.46 7.43 3.01
CA ASP A 111 12.08 7.80 3.29
C ASP A 111 11.11 6.61 3.13
N ASN A 112 11.58 5.36 3.15
CA ASN A 112 10.71 4.17 3.06
C ASN A 112 9.59 4.17 4.11
N ALA A 113 9.88 4.62 5.33
CA ALA A 113 8.88 4.76 6.38
C ALA A 113 7.77 5.75 5.96
N GLU A 114 8.14 6.92 5.40
CA GLU A 114 7.18 7.91 4.88
C GLU A 114 6.40 7.35 3.69
N ARG A 115 7.09 6.78 2.71
CA ARG A 115 6.50 6.25 1.47
C ARG A 115 5.38 5.26 1.77
N PHE A 116 5.65 4.24 2.57
CA PHE A 116 4.69 3.19 2.86
C PHE A 116 3.63 3.59 3.91
N THR A 117 3.91 4.59 4.75
CA THR A 117 2.87 5.20 5.60
C THR A 117 1.87 6.01 4.78
N VAL A 118 2.33 6.84 3.85
CA VAL A 118 1.46 7.61 2.94
C VAL A 118 0.62 6.66 2.08
N PHE A 119 1.24 5.60 1.55
CA PHE A 119 0.52 4.56 0.84
C PHE A 119 -0.57 3.92 1.71
N SER A 120 -0.21 3.48 2.92
CA SER A 120 -1.15 2.80 3.81
C SER A 120 -2.32 3.70 4.24
N ARG A 121 -2.06 4.99 4.50
CA ARG A 121 -3.11 5.98 4.79
C ARG A 121 -4.04 6.20 3.61
N ALA A 122 -3.52 6.26 2.39
CA ALA A 122 -4.35 6.36 1.19
C ALA A 122 -5.24 5.12 1.02
N VAL A 123 -4.67 3.91 1.18
CA VAL A 123 -5.42 2.65 1.11
C VAL A 123 -6.52 2.60 2.18
N ALA A 124 -6.20 2.94 3.44
CA ALA A 124 -7.19 2.93 4.52
C ALA A 124 -8.35 3.89 4.24
N ARG A 125 -8.06 5.12 3.80
CA ARG A 125 -9.09 6.09 3.42
C ARG A 125 -9.96 5.59 2.27
N LEU A 126 -9.38 5.00 1.23
CA LEU A 126 -10.15 4.44 0.11
C LEU A 126 -10.97 3.21 0.51
N SER A 127 -10.57 2.52 1.58
CA SER A 127 -11.25 1.35 2.10
C SER A 127 -12.44 1.72 2.99
N GLY A 128 -12.32 2.82 3.75
CA GLY A 128 -13.38 3.36 4.61
C GLY A 128 -14.35 4.32 3.89
N ASN A 129 -13.89 5.02 2.85
CA ASN A 129 -14.62 6.12 2.21
C ASN A 129 -15.01 5.80 0.75
N ALA A 130 -16.32 5.61 0.53
CA ALA A 130 -16.93 5.34 -0.78
C ALA A 130 -17.19 6.60 -1.63
N ASP A 131 -16.80 7.80 -1.19
CA ASP A 131 -17.09 9.03 -1.94
C ASP A 131 -16.13 9.24 -3.12
N LEU A 132 -14.91 8.68 -3.04
CA LEU A 132 -13.91 8.77 -4.12
C LEU A 132 -13.97 7.61 -5.10
N LEU A 133 -14.35 6.44 -4.61
CA LEU A 133 -14.55 5.25 -5.43
C LEU A 133 -16.02 4.89 -5.26
N GLU A 134 -16.79 4.78 -6.35
CA GLU A 134 -18.14 4.18 -6.34
C GLU A 134 -18.09 2.65 -6.06
N TRP A 135 -17.16 2.24 -5.21
CA TRP A 135 -16.76 0.89 -4.87
C TRP A 135 -16.11 0.90 -3.48
N LYS A 136 -16.71 0.16 -2.54
CA LYS A 136 -16.18 -0.06 -1.19
C LYS A 136 -15.82 -1.54 -1.03
N PRO A 137 -14.61 -1.90 -0.58
CA PRO A 137 -14.26 -3.30 -0.35
C PRO A 137 -15.03 -3.88 0.84
N ASP A 138 -15.35 -5.17 0.78
CA ASP A 138 -15.76 -5.96 1.96
C ASP A 138 -14.51 -6.40 2.77
N VAL A 139 -13.40 -6.64 2.05
CA VAL A 139 -12.13 -7.11 2.59
C VAL A 139 -10.96 -6.32 1.99
N VAL A 140 -10.01 -5.91 2.83
CA VAL A 140 -8.69 -5.43 2.39
C VAL A 140 -7.64 -6.49 2.68
N HIS A 141 -7.03 -7.03 1.61
CA HIS A 141 -5.99 -8.05 1.70
C HIS A 141 -4.62 -7.39 1.54
N CYS A 142 -3.90 -7.31 2.65
CA CYS A 142 -2.63 -6.63 2.78
C CYS A 142 -1.47 -7.64 2.68
N HIS A 143 -0.44 -7.27 1.93
CA HIS A 143 0.73 -8.12 1.68
C HIS A 143 2.01 -7.45 2.17
N ASP A 144 2.70 -8.13 3.10
CA ASP A 144 3.97 -7.74 3.71
C ASP A 144 4.00 -6.34 4.37
N TRP A 145 5.17 -5.99 4.92
CA TRP A 145 5.39 -4.83 5.79
C TRP A 145 5.00 -3.49 5.14
N GLN A 146 5.09 -3.40 3.81
CA GLN A 146 4.76 -2.20 3.03
C GLN A 146 3.29 -1.80 3.16
N THR A 147 2.44 -2.76 3.52
CA THR A 147 1.01 -2.56 3.76
C THR A 147 0.61 -2.88 5.20
N GLY A 148 1.58 -3.14 6.07
CA GLY A 148 1.32 -3.56 7.45
C GLY A 148 0.63 -2.50 8.29
N LEU A 149 0.73 -1.20 7.94
CA LEU A 149 -0.04 -0.16 8.61
C LEU A 149 -1.51 -0.12 8.19
N VAL A 150 -1.88 -0.74 7.06
CA VAL A 150 -3.25 -0.66 6.52
C VAL A 150 -4.28 -1.25 7.50
N PRO A 151 -4.13 -2.47 8.07
CA PRO A 151 -5.12 -3.02 8.99
C PRO A 151 -5.32 -2.13 10.24
N ALA A 152 -4.23 -1.64 10.83
CA ALA A 152 -4.28 -0.74 11.97
C ALA A 152 -5.02 0.58 11.64
N LEU A 153 -4.71 1.20 10.49
CA LEU A 153 -5.36 2.42 10.04
C LEU A 153 -6.85 2.19 9.70
N VAL A 154 -7.16 1.11 8.99
CA VAL A 154 -8.55 0.74 8.65
C VAL A 154 -9.38 0.55 9.91
N SER A 155 -8.83 -0.03 10.97
CA SER A 155 -9.55 -0.23 12.24
C SER A 155 -10.02 1.06 12.92
N LEU A 156 -9.49 2.22 12.52
CA LEU A 156 -9.89 3.53 13.02
C LEU A 156 -11.08 4.12 12.25
N GLU A 157 -11.45 3.54 11.11
CA GLU A 157 -12.58 4.00 10.30
C GLU A 157 -13.92 3.67 10.99
N ALA A 158 -14.95 4.48 10.72
CA ALA A 158 -16.27 4.29 11.34
C ALA A 158 -16.95 2.98 10.94
N GLU A 159 -16.75 2.54 9.69
CA GLU A 159 -17.26 1.29 9.13
C GLU A 159 -16.14 0.53 8.44
N PRO A 160 -15.25 -0.12 9.21
CA PRO A 160 -14.05 -0.75 8.66
C PRO A 160 -14.41 -2.02 7.88
N PRO A 161 -13.89 -2.22 6.66
CA PRO A 161 -13.91 -3.54 6.04
C PRO A 161 -13.09 -4.54 6.87
N ALA A 162 -13.35 -5.83 6.66
CA ALA A 162 -12.50 -6.86 7.22
C ALA A 162 -11.07 -6.76 6.64
N SER A 163 -10.06 -7.14 7.42
CA SER A 163 -8.67 -7.12 6.97
C SER A 163 -8.08 -8.53 6.99
N ILE A 164 -7.29 -8.86 5.96
CA ILE A 164 -6.46 -10.07 5.90
C ILE A 164 -5.02 -9.60 5.71
N TYR A 165 -4.10 -10.15 6.50
CA TYR A 165 -2.69 -9.87 6.37
C TYR A 165 -1.93 -11.13 5.93
N THR A 166 -1.08 -11.00 4.92
CA THR A 166 -0.26 -12.12 4.41
C THR A 166 1.20 -11.72 4.39
N ILE A 167 1.99 -12.49 5.12
CA ILE A 167 3.44 -12.37 5.18
C ILE A 167 4.04 -13.32 4.16
N HIS A 168 4.73 -12.80 3.15
CA HIS A 168 5.49 -13.61 2.19
C HIS A 168 6.92 -13.84 2.67
N ASN A 169 7.47 -12.93 3.48
CA ASN A 169 8.82 -13.08 3.99
C ASN A 169 9.04 -12.41 5.36
N LEU A 170 9.16 -13.24 6.39
CA LEU A 170 9.42 -12.81 7.77
C LEU A 170 10.78 -12.11 7.95
N SER A 171 11.73 -12.29 7.05
CA SER A 171 13.04 -11.64 7.12
C SER A 171 12.98 -10.14 6.85
N TYR A 172 11.90 -9.64 6.25
CA TYR A 172 11.70 -8.21 5.96
C TYR A 172 10.62 -7.62 6.86
N ALA A 173 11.00 -7.21 8.07
CA ALA A 173 10.07 -6.72 9.09
C ALA A 173 9.69 -5.23 8.95
N GLY A 174 10.26 -4.49 7.99
CA GLY A 174 10.01 -3.05 7.83
C GLY A 174 10.29 -2.28 9.12
N VAL A 175 11.52 -2.37 9.61
CA VAL A 175 11.95 -1.79 10.90
C VAL A 175 12.48 -0.38 10.69
N PHE A 176 11.94 0.56 11.45
CA PHE A 176 12.23 1.99 11.36
C PHE A 176 12.38 2.59 12.76
N SER A 177 13.10 3.70 12.86
CA SER A 177 13.45 4.33 14.14
C SER A 177 12.25 4.91 14.89
N HIS A 178 12.40 5.13 16.20
CA HIS A 178 11.43 5.89 16.98
C HIS A 178 11.24 7.32 16.47
N GLU A 179 12.31 7.96 15.99
CA GLU A 179 12.21 9.30 15.39
C GLU A 179 11.30 9.29 14.16
N GLU A 180 11.44 8.29 13.28
CA GLU A 180 10.52 8.12 12.15
C GLU A 180 9.07 7.93 12.61
N PHE A 181 8.83 7.12 13.64
CA PHE A 181 7.48 6.92 14.19
C PHE A 181 6.82 8.25 14.60
N GLU A 182 7.53 9.07 15.38
CA GLU A 182 7.03 10.38 15.82
C GLU A 182 6.82 11.32 14.63
N ARG A 183 7.77 11.36 13.68
CA ARG A 183 7.67 12.21 12.50
C ARG A 183 6.51 11.85 11.59
N LEU A 184 6.16 10.56 11.53
CA LEU A 184 5.04 10.05 10.75
C LEU A 184 3.68 10.40 11.36
N ASP A 185 3.64 10.95 12.58
CA ASP A 185 2.40 11.30 13.29
C ASP A 185 1.48 10.07 13.45
N LEU A 186 2.07 8.95 13.88
CA LEU A 186 1.32 7.74 14.21
C LEU A 186 0.74 7.84 15.63
N PRO A 187 -0.44 7.25 15.91
CA PRO A 187 -1.02 7.21 17.25
C PRO A 187 -0.02 6.67 18.28
N ARG A 188 0.23 7.44 19.34
CA ARG A 188 1.27 7.12 20.34
C ARG A 188 1.03 5.79 21.03
N GLU A 189 -0.23 5.42 21.21
CA GLU A 189 -0.64 4.13 21.77
C GLU A 189 -0.17 2.94 20.93
N TRP A 190 0.12 3.12 19.65
CA TRP A 190 0.67 2.08 18.78
C TRP A 190 2.14 1.78 19.09
N TRP A 191 2.83 2.66 19.80
CA TRP A 191 4.16 2.41 20.35
C TRP A 191 4.08 1.51 21.59
N SER A 192 3.76 0.24 21.35
CA SER A 192 3.62 -0.79 22.39
C SER A 192 4.23 -2.11 21.94
N THR A 193 4.80 -2.86 22.88
CA THR A 193 5.35 -4.21 22.64
C THR A 193 4.27 -5.21 22.20
N HIS A 194 2.99 -4.90 22.38
CA HIS A 194 1.87 -5.68 21.84
C HIS A 194 1.41 -5.20 20.47
N LEU A 195 1.83 -4.01 20.04
CA LEU A 195 1.50 -3.38 18.76
C LEU A 195 2.80 -3.19 17.96
N MET A 196 3.20 -1.96 17.62
CA MET A 196 4.25 -1.74 16.60
C MET A 196 5.67 -1.67 17.15
N GLU A 197 5.86 -1.49 18.46
CA GLU A 197 7.20 -1.37 19.05
C GLU A 197 8.01 -2.66 18.85
N PHE A 198 9.28 -2.50 18.48
CA PHE A 198 10.18 -3.59 18.16
C PHE A 198 11.63 -3.23 18.54
N PHE A 199 12.03 -3.57 19.77
CA PHE A 199 13.39 -3.39 20.30
C PHE A 199 13.93 -1.95 20.20
N GLY A 200 13.11 -0.96 20.60
CA GLY A 200 13.44 0.47 20.54
C GLY A 200 13.21 1.12 19.16
N ASN A 201 12.77 0.33 18.19
CA ASN A 201 12.32 0.75 16.87
C ASN A 201 10.82 0.44 16.74
N PHE A 202 10.22 0.66 15.56
CA PHE A 202 8.93 0.07 15.23
C PHE A 202 9.01 -0.78 13.96
N SER A 203 8.16 -1.81 13.90
CA SER A 203 8.03 -2.69 12.74
C SER A 203 6.66 -2.50 12.10
N MET A 204 6.65 -2.13 10.82
CA MET A 204 5.39 -2.09 10.06
C MET A 204 4.82 -3.48 9.83
N LEU A 205 5.65 -4.53 9.76
CA LEU A 205 5.15 -5.91 9.66
C LEU A 205 4.30 -6.29 10.87
N LYS A 206 4.68 -5.83 12.06
CA LYS A 206 3.99 -6.12 13.33
C LYS A 206 2.67 -5.35 13.48
N ALA A 207 2.44 -4.34 12.66
CA ALA A 207 1.19 -3.58 12.63
C ALA A 207 0.05 -4.32 11.91
N GLY A 208 0.39 -5.31 11.08
CA GLY A 208 -0.54 -6.08 10.25
C GLY A 208 -1.16 -7.29 10.94
#